data_AF-A0A2S2PUZ6-F1
#
_entry.id   AF-A0A2S2PUZ6-F1
#
_cell.length_a   1.000
_cell.length_b   1.000
_cell.length_c   1.000
_cell.angle_alpha   90.00
_cell.angle_beta   90.00
_cell.angle_gamma   90.00
#
_symmetry.space_group_name_H-M   'P 1'
#
loop_
_entity.id
_entity.type
_entity.pdbx_description
1 polymer ?
#
loop_
_entity_poly.entity_id
_entity_poly.type
_entity_poly.pdbx_seq_one_letter_code
_entity_poly.pdbx_strand_id
1 'polypeptide(L)'
;PEKMPSYGYSDMIDLVMDGHHSTLTRKSCEILMKRGMYLVKNNKYMFSRDIRLKVNRFTLPSYDVANEFAKQICCRYLMIKAVPGRVRDNWSLYQSILETIKKSTNDFNFVEVEGSHHVHLNDASNVAPHILHFLKKKA
;
A
#
# COMPACT_ATOMS: atom_id res chain seq x y z
N PRO A 1 -0.98 22.08 19.26
CA PRO A 1 -2.30 21.51 18.90
C PRO A 1 -3.15 22.42 17.99
N GLU A 2 -3.14 23.74 18.23
CA GLU A 2 -4.02 24.75 17.57
C GLU A 2 -3.69 25.15 16.11
N LYS A 3 -2.74 24.52 15.41
CA LYS A 3 -2.33 24.95 14.05
C LYS A 3 -2.34 23.86 12.99
N MET A 4 -3.12 22.80 13.17
CA MET A 4 -3.32 21.84 12.07
C MET A 4 -4.40 22.40 11.13
N PRO A 5 -4.13 22.52 9.81
CA PRO A 5 -5.10 23.08 8.88
C PRO A 5 -6.33 22.17 8.78
N SER A 6 -7.49 22.79 8.66
CA SER A 6 -8.76 22.11 8.39
C SER A 6 -9.33 22.58 7.06
N TYR A 7 -9.96 21.67 6.33
CA TYR A 7 -10.37 21.86 4.94
C TYR A 7 -11.83 21.48 4.74
N GLY A 8 -12.44 21.88 3.62
CA GLY A 8 -13.72 21.32 3.20
C GLY A 8 -13.58 19.84 2.85
N TYR A 9 -14.70 19.12 2.80
CA TYR A 9 -14.69 17.69 2.45
C TYR A 9 -14.05 17.44 1.09
N SER A 10 -14.52 18.15 0.05
CA SER A 10 -13.99 18.01 -1.32
C SER A 10 -12.51 18.33 -1.40
N ASP A 11 -12.08 19.42 -0.76
CA ASP A 11 -10.66 19.82 -0.68
C ASP A 11 -9.81 18.72 -0.03
N MET A 12 -10.32 18.05 1.02
CA MET A 12 -9.62 16.94 1.65
C MET A 12 -9.46 15.74 0.72
N ILE A 13 -10.48 15.43 -0.08
CA ILE A 13 -10.43 14.36 -1.07
C ILE A 13 -9.37 14.71 -2.14
N ASP A 14 -9.40 15.93 -2.66
CA ASP A 14 -8.48 16.39 -3.70
C ASP A 14 -7.03 16.36 -3.21
N LEU A 15 -6.76 16.89 -2.00
CA LEU A 15 -5.45 16.84 -1.36
C LEU A 15 -4.89 15.42 -1.22
N VAL A 16 -5.75 14.43 -0.97
CA VAL A 16 -5.34 13.03 -0.81
C VAL A 16 -5.11 12.37 -2.15
N MET A 17 -5.98 12.64 -3.14
CA MET A 17 -5.80 12.15 -4.51
C MET A 17 -4.47 12.64 -5.09
N ASP A 18 -4.17 13.93 -4.94
CA ASP A 18 -2.91 14.54 -5.36
C ASP A 18 -1.72 13.91 -4.63
N GLY A 19 -1.84 13.74 -3.30
CA GLY A 19 -0.80 13.14 -2.47
C GLY A 19 -0.47 11.68 -2.81
N HIS A 20 -1.38 10.96 -3.46
CA HIS A 20 -1.17 9.59 -3.95
C HIS A 20 -0.94 9.53 -5.46
N HIS A 21 -0.59 10.66 -6.08
CA HIS A 21 -0.31 10.77 -7.52
C HIS A 21 -1.42 10.18 -8.40
N SER A 22 -2.68 10.41 -8.01
CA SER A 22 -3.86 9.90 -8.73
C SER A 22 -3.91 8.37 -8.91
N THR A 23 -3.16 7.61 -8.12
CA THR A 23 -3.28 6.13 -8.11
C THR A 23 -4.57 5.64 -7.45
N LEU A 24 -5.31 6.52 -6.77
CA LEU A 24 -6.63 6.25 -6.19
C LEU A 24 -7.74 6.81 -7.09
N THR A 25 -8.84 6.07 -7.24
CA THR A 25 -10.08 6.69 -7.74
C THR A 25 -10.66 7.64 -6.68
N ARG A 26 -11.52 8.59 -7.08
CA ARG A 26 -12.23 9.45 -6.13
C ARG A 26 -13.04 8.64 -5.11
N LYS A 27 -13.77 7.62 -5.56
CA LYS A 27 -14.55 6.73 -4.69
C LYS A 27 -13.65 6.01 -3.67
N SER A 28 -12.50 5.50 -4.10
CA SER A 28 -11.51 4.87 -3.21
C SER A 28 -10.97 5.85 -2.18
N CYS A 29 -10.70 7.10 -2.60
CA CYS A 29 -10.26 8.15 -1.70
C CYS A 29 -11.33 8.46 -0.63
N GLU A 30 -12.60 8.59 -1.02
CA GLU A 30 -13.71 8.77 -0.08
C GLU A 30 -13.80 7.63 0.93
N ILE A 31 -13.62 6.38 0.49
CA ILE A 31 -13.60 5.20 1.37
C ILE A 31 -12.47 5.31 2.40
N LEU A 32 -11.24 5.63 1.98
CA LEU A 32 -10.10 5.81 2.89
C LEU A 32 -10.39 6.92 3.90
N MET A 33 -10.96 8.01 3.43
CA MET A 33 -11.16 9.21 4.22
C MET A 33 -12.28 9.09 5.27
N LYS A 34 -13.18 8.10 5.16
CA LYS A 34 -14.09 7.74 6.27
C LYS A 34 -13.36 7.47 7.59
N ARG A 35 -12.09 6.99 7.52
CA ARG A 35 -11.22 6.78 8.69
C ARG A 35 -9.99 7.71 8.69
N GLY A 36 -9.67 8.32 7.54
CA GLY A 36 -8.52 9.20 7.34
C GLY A 36 -8.74 10.67 7.73
N MET A 37 -9.98 11.06 8.02
CA MET A 37 -10.32 12.37 8.57
C MET A 37 -11.42 12.28 9.64
N TYR A 38 -11.57 13.38 10.38
CA TYR A 38 -12.67 13.60 11.31
C TYR A 38 -13.20 15.02 11.17
N LEU A 39 -14.49 15.18 11.47
CA LEU A 39 -15.18 16.46 11.41
C LEU A 39 -14.75 17.35 12.58
N VAL A 40 -14.56 18.64 12.29
CA VAL A 40 -14.29 19.71 13.26
C VAL A 40 -15.30 20.85 13.08
N LYS A 41 -15.15 21.94 13.84
CA LYS A 41 -16.06 23.10 13.79
C LYS A 41 -16.15 23.68 12.35
N ASN A 42 -17.29 24.32 12.06
CA ASN A 42 -17.56 25.03 10.80
C ASN A 42 -17.58 24.13 9.54
N ASN A 43 -18.08 22.89 9.63
CA ASN A 43 -18.15 21.93 8.52
C ASN A 43 -16.80 21.68 7.84
N LYS A 44 -15.72 21.75 8.62
CA LYS A 44 -14.36 21.44 8.16
C LYS A 44 -13.92 20.10 8.70
N TYR A 45 -12.89 19.56 8.07
CA TYR A 45 -12.32 18.26 8.41
C TYR A 45 -10.81 18.39 8.63
N MET A 46 -10.28 17.52 9.48
CA MET A 46 -8.85 17.40 9.75
C MET A 46 -8.41 15.95 9.54
N PHE A 47 -7.17 15.76 9.09
CA PHE A 47 -6.60 14.43 8.94
C PHE A 47 -6.42 13.75 10.31
N SER A 48 -6.78 12.47 10.40
CA SER A 48 -6.60 11.61 11.59
C SER A 48 -5.17 11.04 11.71
N ARG A 49 -4.16 11.80 11.30
CA ARG A 49 -2.75 11.36 11.25
C ARG A 49 -1.83 12.34 11.97
N ASP A 50 -0.72 11.80 12.46
CA ASP A 50 0.35 12.60 13.05
C ASP A 50 1.18 13.31 11.96
N ILE A 51 1.39 14.62 12.11
CA ILE A 51 2.18 15.43 11.16
C ILE A 51 3.65 15.02 11.10
N ARG A 52 4.20 14.41 12.16
CA ARG A 52 5.58 13.91 12.18
C ARG A 52 5.81 12.85 11.11
N LEU A 53 4.77 12.10 10.73
CA LEU A 53 4.84 11.13 9.64
C LEU A 53 5.05 11.78 8.26
N LYS A 54 4.79 13.09 8.10
CA LYS A 54 5.15 13.83 6.87
C LYS A 54 6.63 14.17 6.78
N VAL A 55 7.29 14.33 7.93
CA VAL A 55 8.71 14.75 8.04
C VAL A 55 9.62 13.53 8.14
N ASN A 56 9.06 12.34 8.36
CA ASN A 56 9.85 11.17 8.66
C ASN A 56 10.51 10.58 7.41
N ARG A 57 11.79 10.93 7.22
CA ARG A 57 12.74 10.11 6.48
C ARG A 57 13.11 8.92 7.37
N PHE A 58 12.20 7.97 7.52
CA PHE A 58 12.55 6.71 8.15
C PHE A 58 13.71 6.12 7.34
N THR A 59 14.86 5.89 7.98
CA THR A 59 15.93 5.14 7.34
C THR A 59 15.37 3.77 7.02
N LEU A 60 15.24 3.47 5.72
CA LEU A 60 14.89 2.13 5.28
C LEU A 60 15.99 1.16 5.73
N PRO A 61 15.64 -0.09 6.08
CA PRO A 61 16.66 -1.10 6.36
C PRO A 61 17.60 -1.22 5.15
N SER A 62 18.87 -1.50 5.42
CA SER A 62 19.81 -1.83 4.34
C SER A 62 19.34 -3.08 3.60
N TYR A 63 19.85 -3.27 2.39
CA TYR A 63 19.55 -4.48 1.62
C TYR A 63 19.89 -5.76 2.41
N ASP A 64 21.04 -5.80 3.08
CA ASP A 64 21.47 -6.97 3.84
C ASP A 64 20.49 -7.31 4.98
N VAL A 65 20.02 -6.29 5.71
CA VAL A 65 19.02 -6.46 6.76
C VAL A 65 17.70 -6.96 6.18
N ALA A 66 17.22 -6.35 5.09
CA ALA A 66 16.00 -6.79 4.41
C ALA A 66 16.12 -8.23 3.87
N ASN A 67 17.29 -8.60 3.38
CA ASN A 67 17.57 -9.93 2.85
C ASN A 67 17.65 -10.98 3.97
N GLU A 68 18.21 -10.65 5.13
CA GLU A 68 18.16 -11.54 6.30
C GLU A 68 16.73 -11.77 6.76
N PHE A 69 15.88 -10.74 6.78
CA PHE A 69 14.45 -10.92 7.07
C PHE A 69 13.75 -11.81 6.04
N ALA A 70 14.07 -11.62 4.75
CA ALA A 70 13.51 -12.41 3.67
C ALA A 70 13.80 -13.92 3.84
N LYS A 71 15.01 -14.28 4.27
CA LYS A 71 15.39 -15.69 4.54
C LYS A 71 14.57 -16.35 5.65
N GLN A 72 14.00 -15.58 6.56
CA GLN A 72 13.18 -16.10 7.67
C GLN A 72 11.73 -16.39 7.25
N ILE A 73 11.32 -16.00 6.04
CA ILE A 73 9.97 -16.27 5.52
C ILE A 73 9.91 -17.73 5.06
N CYS A 74 9.47 -18.60 5.96
CA CYS A 74 9.28 -20.04 5.73
C CYS A 74 7.82 -20.46 5.53
N CYS A 75 6.87 -19.54 5.73
CA CYS A 75 5.45 -19.77 5.47
C CYS A 75 5.12 -19.66 3.98
N ARG A 76 3.96 -20.17 3.58
CA ARG A 76 3.41 -19.97 2.23
C ARG A 76 3.37 -18.48 1.90
N TYR A 77 3.80 -18.10 0.70
CA TYR A 77 3.97 -16.70 0.32
C TYR A 77 3.28 -16.41 -1.02
N LEU A 78 2.38 -15.42 -1.02
CA LEU A 78 1.75 -14.88 -2.22
C LEU A 78 2.14 -13.41 -2.37
N MET A 79 2.81 -13.08 -3.47
CA MET A 79 3.07 -11.71 -3.90
C MET A 79 2.15 -11.33 -5.05
N ILE A 80 1.37 -10.26 -4.87
CA ILE A 80 0.53 -9.68 -5.92
C ILE A 80 1.14 -8.32 -6.29
N LYS A 81 1.59 -8.18 -7.54
CA LYS A 81 2.17 -6.94 -8.04
C LYS A 81 1.22 -6.27 -9.03
N ALA A 82 0.87 -5.02 -8.76
CA ALA A 82 0.14 -4.20 -9.71
C ALA A 82 1.04 -3.73 -10.87
N VAL A 83 0.52 -3.71 -12.09
CA VAL A 83 1.18 -3.20 -13.30
C VAL A 83 0.24 -2.17 -13.94
N PRO A 84 0.68 -0.92 -14.20
CA PRO A 84 2.02 -0.37 -13.97
C PRO A 84 2.35 -0.11 -12.48
N GLY A 85 1.35 -0.17 -11.58
CA GLY A 85 1.60 -0.04 -10.13
C GLY A 85 2.25 1.28 -9.73
N ARG A 86 3.35 1.21 -8.95
CA ARG A 86 4.17 2.37 -8.54
C ARG A 86 5.51 2.34 -9.30
N VAL A 87 5.83 3.41 -10.02
CA VAL A 87 6.96 3.50 -10.97
C VAL A 87 8.36 3.64 -10.29
N ARG A 88 8.54 3.29 -9.00
CA ARG A 88 9.70 3.78 -8.24
C ARG A 88 10.38 2.81 -7.27
N ASP A 89 10.52 1.55 -7.62
CA ASP A 89 11.36 0.64 -6.83
C ASP A 89 12.51 0.11 -7.69
N ASN A 90 13.69 0.01 -7.07
CA ASN A 90 14.87 -0.61 -7.67
C ASN A 90 14.54 -2.07 -7.97
N TRP A 91 14.06 -2.32 -9.20
CA TRP A 91 13.45 -3.59 -9.59
C TRP A 91 14.40 -4.77 -9.36
N SER A 92 15.70 -4.59 -9.57
CA SER A 92 16.69 -5.63 -9.33
C SER A 92 16.81 -6.00 -7.86
N LEU A 93 16.80 -5.04 -6.93
CA LEU A 93 16.80 -5.33 -5.49
C LEU A 93 15.52 -6.04 -5.08
N TYR A 94 14.38 -5.58 -5.58
CA TYR A 94 13.09 -6.19 -5.32
C TYR A 94 13.04 -7.65 -5.80
N GLN A 95 13.50 -7.91 -7.04
CA GLN A 95 13.61 -9.25 -7.58
C GLN A 95 14.56 -10.13 -6.75
N SER A 96 15.70 -9.59 -6.33
CA SER A 96 16.66 -10.33 -5.49
C SER A 96 16.04 -10.76 -4.16
N ILE A 97 15.28 -9.87 -3.50
CA ILE A 97 14.55 -10.22 -2.28
C ILE A 97 13.50 -11.30 -2.53
N LEU A 98 12.73 -11.20 -3.62
CA LEU A 98 11.75 -12.25 -3.97
C LEU A 98 12.41 -13.60 -4.23
N GLU A 99 13.57 -13.64 -4.89
CA GLU A 99 14.33 -14.88 -5.09
C GLU A 99 14.85 -15.45 -3.78
N THR A 100 15.21 -14.61 -2.81
CA THR A 100 15.55 -15.07 -1.45
C THR A 100 14.33 -15.71 -0.77
N ILE A 101 13.15 -15.05 -0.81
CA ILE A 101 11.91 -15.58 -0.21
C ILE A 101 11.52 -16.91 -0.87
N LYS A 102 11.62 -16.98 -2.20
CA LYS A 102 11.30 -18.18 -2.97
C LYS A 102 12.17 -19.38 -2.57
N LYS A 103 13.40 -19.15 -2.14
CA LYS A 103 14.31 -20.21 -1.64
C LYS A 103 14.01 -20.60 -0.19
N SER A 104 13.44 -19.72 0.63
CA SER A 104 13.15 -20.00 2.04
C SER A 104 11.78 -20.61 2.30
N THR A 105 10.83 -20.50 1.35
CA THR A 105 9.48 -21.06 1.47
C THR A 105 9.23 -22.27 0.56
N ASN A 106 8.34 -23.17 0.98
CA ASN A 106 7.91 -24.33 0.22
C ASN A 106 6.72 -24.04 -0.74
N ASP A 107 6.09 -22.87 -0.65
CA ASP A 107 4.97 -22.48 -1.54
C ASP A 107 5.06 -20.98 -1.86
N PHE A 108 5.79 -20.67 -2.92
CA PHE A 108 5.97 -19.31 -3.43
C PHE A 108 5.08 -19.06 -4.65
N ASN A 109 4.25 -18.02 -4.58
CA ASN A 109 3.34 -17.62 -5.65
C ASN A 109 3.56 -16.15 -5.97
N PHE A 110 3.80 -15.82 -7.24
CA PHE A 110 3.94 -14.45 -7.73
C PHE A 110 2.96 -14.23 -8.86
N VAL A 111 2.14 -13.19 -8.75
CA VAL A 111 1.15 -12.83 -9.79
C VAL A 111 1.23 -11.34 -10.07
N GLU A 112 1.11 -10.98 -11.33
CA GLU A 112 0.94 -9.61 -11.77
C GLU A 112 -0.53 -9.36 -12.13
N VAL A 113 -1.05 -8.20 -11.74
CA VAL A 113 -2.43 -7.79 -11.98
C VAL A 113 -2.44 -6.39 -12.59
N GLU A 114 -3.35 -6.16 -13.53
CA GLU A 114 -3.49 -4.84 -14.16
C GLU A 114 -4.11 -3.84 -13.16
N GLY A 115 -3.47 -2.66 -13.03
CA GLY A 115 -3.95 -1.57 -12.21
C GLY A 115 -2.86 -0.70 -11.59
N SER A 116 -3.32 0.37 -10.93
CA SER A 116 -2.46 1.27 -10.16
C SER A 116 -1.99 0.62 -8.85
N HIS A 117 -1.12 1.32 -8.10
CA HIS A 117 -0.65 0.87 -6.78
C HIS A 117 -1.78 0.43 -5.82
N HIS A 118 -2.94 1.08 -5.88
CA HIS A 118 -4.10 0.79 -5.03
C HIS A 118 -5.13 -0.13 -5.70
N VAL A 119 -4.71 -1.00 -6.63
CA VAL A 119 -5.61 -1.90 -7.38
C VAL A 119 -6.60 -2.63 -6.49
N HIS A 120 -6.19 -3.18 -5.34
CA HIS A 120 -7.06 -3.91 -4.42
C HIS A 120 -8.23 -3.06 -3.86
N LEU A 121 -8.05 -1.73 -3.75
CA LEU A 121 -9.08 -0.81 -3.29
C LEU A 121 -9.91 -0.24 -4.45
N ASN A 122 -9.27 0.01 -5.60
CA ASN A 122 -9.93 0.54 -6.80
C ASN A 122 -10.79 -0.52 -7.50
N ASP A 123 -10.28 -1.75 -7.59
CA ASP A 123 -10.91 -2.89 -8.24
C ASP A 123 -10.47 -4.19 -7.55
N ALA A 124 -11.23 -4.59 -6.55
CA ALA A 124 -10.97 -5.83 -5.80
C ALA A 124 -11.08 -7.08 -6.67
N SER A 125 -11.78 -7.04 -7.82
CA SER A 125 -11.99 -8.21 -8.67
C SER A 125 -10.69 -8.72 -9.31
N ASN A 126 -9.73 -7.83 -9.54
CA ASN A 126 -8.39 -8.18 -10.05
C ASN A 126 -7.50 -8.86 -9.00
N VAL A 127 -7.85 -8.77 -7.71
CA VAL A 127 -6.98 -9.24 -6.60
C VAL A 127 -7.60 -10.41 -5.85
N ALA A 128 -8.91 -10.34 -5.58
CA ALA A 128 -9.61 -11.30 -4.74
C ALA A 128 -9.49 -12.77 -5.19
N PRO A 129 -9.57 -13.12 -6.50
CA PRO A 129 -9.44 -14.50 -6.93
C PRO A 129 -8.09 -15.13 -6.57
N HIS A 130 -6.99 -14.38 -6.66
CA HIS A 130 -5.65 -14.85 -6.31
C HIS A 130 -5.52 -15.12 -4.82
N ILE A 131 -6.05 -14.22 -3.97
CA ILE A 131 -6.08 -14.40 -2.52
C ILE A 131 -6.93 -15.63 -2.15
N LEU A 132 -8.13 -15.75 -2.73
CA LEU A 132 -9.02 -16.88 -2.46
C LEU A 132 -8.42 -18.21 -2.89
N HIS A 133 -7.77 -18.26 -4.05
CA HIS A 133 -7.06 -19.45 -4.51
C HIS A 133 -5.95 -19.84 -3.53
N PHE A 134 -5.13 -18.87 -3.12
CA PHE A 134 -4.05 -19.10 -2.18
C PHE A 134 -4.55 -19.60 -0.82
N LEU A 135 -5.59 -18.98 -0.25
CA LEU A 135 -6.14 -19.39 1.04
C LEU A 135 -6.83 -20.76 1.00
N LYS A 136 -7.47 -21.12 -0.13
CA LYS A 136 -8.21 -22.39 -0.26
C LYS A 136 -7.35 -23.57 -0.69
N LYS A 137 -6.21 -23.34 -1.33
CA LYS A 137 -5.23 -24.38 -1.64
C LYS A 137 -4.78 -25.01 -0.32
N LYS A 138 -5.07 -26.31 -0.14
CA LYS A 138 -4.56 -27.07 1.02
C LYS A 138 -3.02 -27.09 0.93
N ALA A 139 -2.37 -26.93 2.08
CA ALA A 139 -0.93 -27.06 2.21
C ALA A 139 -0.49 -28.50 1.87
#